data_AF-A0A818SDY8-F1
#
_entry.id   AF-A0A818SDY8-F1
#
_cell.length_a   1.000
_cell.length_b   1.000
_cell.length_c   1.000
_cell.angle_alpha   90.00
_cell.angle_beta   90.00
_cell.angle_gamma   90.00
#
_symmetry.space_group_name_H-M   'P 1'
#
loop_
_entity.id
_entity.type
_entity.pdbx_description
1 polymer ?
#
loop_
_entity_poly.entity_id
_entity_poly.type
_entity_poly.pdbx_seq_one_letter_code
_entity_poly.pdbx_strand_id
1 'polypeptide(L)'
;MTIILSTVALVIFILTLFIYLILSEESRSSETNDIFNSHNEIILRNRNNYSIHHIYIDIGCFNGETIEHFIHFIPNSTFYDIITFEPDPINYQLCKQRLKEKKYMNINIIILQKIVWIRDEQIYFQTEQGRLSRINMNANALNSNSKKLDAIDFSSWLVRLVKSKNTKVHIKISMPGAELFLLEKMINDDTLRLVDRYEIEWTDRENLRTRPIRLYIQLMLDTNGFDCLYYTSLDDTRKIFQLNKTFENVTKHHDWRTMSEFDTYAHYVQRPDVDHV
;
A
#
# COMPACT_ATOMS: atom_id res chain seq x y z
N MET A 1 -47.31 -26.17 42.00
CA MET A 1 -47.31 -26.12 40.52
C MET A 1 -46.60 -24.87 39.98
N THR A 2 -46.90 -23.68 40.52
CA THR A 2 -46.31 -22.39 40.07
C THR A 2 -44.78 -22.33 40.18
N ILE A 3 -44.21 -22.87 41.27
CA ILE A 3 -42.74 -22.90 41.47
C ILE A 3 -42.07 -23.73 40.37
N ILE A 4 -42.60 -24.92 40.07
CA ILE A 4 -42.06 -25.81 39.04
C ILE A 4 -42.10 -25.16 37.65
N LEU A 5 -43.21 -24.50 37.29
CA LEU A 5 -43.29 -23.76 36.02
C LEU A 5 -42.26 -22.62 35.94
N SER A 6 -42.06 -21.88 37.02
CA SER A 6 -41.07 -20.80 37.07
C SER A 6 -39.64 -21.31 36.92
N THR A 7 -39.31 -22.44 37.55
CA THR A 7 -37.97 -23.05 37.42
C THR A 7 -37.72 -23.54 36.00
N VAL A 8 -38.70 -24.17 35.35
CA VAL A 8 -38.58 -24.64 33.96
C VAL A 8 -38.39 -23.47 32.99
N ALA A 9 -39.14 -22.37 33.17
CA ALA A 9 -39.00 -21.19 32.32
C ALA A 9 -37.61 -20.53 32.43
N LEU A 10 -37.05 -20.46 33.65
CA LEU A 10 -35.72 -19.90 33.88
C LEU A 10 -34.61 -20.75 33.20
N VAL A 11 -34.71 -22.07 33.29
CA VAL A 11 -33.75 -22.98 32.64
C VAL A 11 -33.79 -22.84 31.13
N ILE A 12 -34.98 -22.74 30.54
CA ILE A 12 -35.13 -22.51 29.09
C ILE A 12 -34.48 -21.18 28.72
N PHE A 13 -34.77 -20.10 29.43
CA PHE A 13 -34.19 -18.78 29.13
C PHE A 13 -32.65 -18.77 29.17
N ILE A 14 -32.05 -19.41 30.16
CA ILE A 14 -30.58 -19.52 30.28
C ILE A 14 -30.00 -20.33 29.11
N LEU A 15 -30.65 -21.43 28.72
CA LEU A 15 -30.24 -22.23 27.56
C LEU A 15 -30.33 -21.43 26.27
N THR A 16 -31.40 -20.66 26.04
CA THR A 16 -31.54 -19.83 24.84
C THR A 16 -30.47 -18.73 24.80
N LEU A 17 -30.16 -18.11 25.94
CA LEU A 17 -29.11 -17.10 26.05
C LEU A 17 -27.73 -17.70 25.76
N PHE A 18 -27.47 -18.89 26.29
CA PHE A 18 -26.20 -19.60 26.07
C PHE A 18 -26.02 -20.01 24.60
N ILE A 19 -27.07 -20.53 23.96
CA ILE A 19 -27.08 -20.83 22.52
C ILE A 19 -26.84 -19.56 21.71
N TYR A 20 -27.50 -18.45 22.05
CA TYR A 20 -27.29 -17.17 21.38
C TYR A 20 -25.85 -16.68 21.50
N LEU A 21 -25.22 -16.82 22.67
CA LEU A 21 -23.83 -16.46 22.87
C LEU A 21 -22.88 -17.32 22.03
N ILE A 22 -23.07 -18.64 22.00
CA ILE A 22 -22.26 -19.55 21.15
C ILE A 22 -22.39 -19.18 19.68
N LEU A 23 -23.62 -18.97 19.19
CA LEU A 23 -23.87 -18.59 17.80
C LEU A 23 -23.29 -17.20 17.46
N SER A 24 -23.24 -16.29 18.45
CA SER A 24 -22.62 -14.96 18.28
C SER A 24 -21.08 -15.02 18.22
N GLU A 25 -20.45 -16.00 18.88
CA GLU A 25 -19.01 -16.24 18.77
C GLU A 25 -18.64 -17.01 17.48
N GLU A 26 -19.46 -17.98 17.06
CA GLU A 26 -19.27 -18.67 15.78
C GLU A 26 -19.44 -17.72 14.59
N SER A 27 -20.41 -16.81 14.62
CA SER A 27 -20.55 -15.79 13.56
C SER A 27 -19.41 -14.79 13.52
N ARG A 28 -18.79 -14.45 14.66
CA ARG A 28 -17.59 -13.60 14.71
C ARG A 28 -16.31 -14.32 14.28
N SER A 29 -16.21 -15.62 14.55
CA SER A 29 -15.05 -16.43 14.19
C SER A 29 -15.11 -16.97 12.76
N SER A 30 -16.29 -17.20 12.18
CA SER A 30 -16.42 -17.62 10.79
C SER A 30 -16.16 -16.46 9.81
N GLU A 31 -16.62 -15.23 10.12
CA GLU A 31 -16.26 -14.05 9.31
C GLU A 31 -14.77 -13.74 9.33
N THR A 32 -14.04 -14.15 10.36
CA THR A 32 -12.59 -13.89 10.47
C THR A 32 -11.72 -15.02 9.93
N ASN A 33 -12.20 -16.27 9.94
CA ASN A 33 -11.45 -17.43 9.46
C ASN A 33 -11.67 -17.77 7.97
N ASP A 34 -12.83 -17.49 7.37
CA ASP A 34 -13.02 -17.68 5.91
C ASP A 34 -12.26 -16.65 5.05
N ILE A 35 -11.83 -15.55 5.66
CA ILE A 35 -11.00 -14.52 5.01
C ILE A 35 -9.50 -14.90 5.03
N PHE A 36 -9.08 -15.81 5.92
CA PHE A 36 -7.65 -16.06 6.15
C PHE A 36 -7.06 -17.26 5.41
N ASN A 37 -7.85 -18.29 5.10
CA ASN A 37 -7.37 -19.48 4.39
C ASN A 37 -7.74 -19.55 2.92
N SER A 38 -8.51 -18.58 2.42
CA SER A 38 -8.58 -18.38 1.00
C SER A 38 -7.42 -17.48 0.58
N HIS A 39 -6.42 -18.10 -0.07
CA HIS A 39 -5.85 -17.49 -1.26
C HIS A 39 -6.98 -17.29 -2.29
N ASN A 40 -7.98 -16.47 -1.95
CA ASN A 40 -9.03 -16.03 -2.84
C ASN A 40 -8.26 -15.42 -4.00
N GLU A 41 -8.24 -16.13 -5.12
CA GLU A 41 -7.85 -15.50 -6.37
C GLU A 41 -8.61 -14.18 -6.41
N ILE A 42 -7.86 -13.09 -6.48
CA ILE A 42 -8.47 -11.77 -6.66
C ILE A 42 -9.20 -11.88 -7.99
N ILE A 43 -10.51 -12.10 -7.93
CA ILE A 43 -11.35 -12.22 -9.11
C ILE A 43 -11.51 -10.81 -9.64
N LEU A 44 -10.54 -10.40 -10.45
CA LEU A 44 -10.64 -9.20 -11.26
C LEU A 44 -11.81 -9.38 -12.21
N ARG A 45 -12.58 -8.31 -12.43
CA ARG A 45 -13.75 -8.41 -13.31
C ARG A 45 -13.24 -8.80 -14.69
N ASN A 46 -13.63 -9.97 -15.17
CA ASN A 46 -13.30 -10.40 -16.52
C ASN A 46 -14.10 -9.54 -17.52
N ARG A 47 -13.59 -8.35 -17.83
CA ARG A 47 -14.18 -7.46 -18.82
C ARG A 47 -13.68 -7.90 -20.21
N ASN A 48 -14.20 -9.02 -20.70
CA ASN A 48 -13.89 -9.63 -22.00
C ASN A 48 -14.05 -8.69 -23.23
N ASN A 49 -14.52 -7.45 -23.05
CA ASN A 49 -14.78 -6.49 -24.12
C ASN A 49 -13.72 -5.39 -24.26
N TYR A 50 -12.72 -5.30 -23.36
CA TYR A 50 -11.64 -4.31 -23.48
C TYR A 50 -10.33 -4.98 -23.86
N SER A 51 -9.58 -4.34 -24.77
CA SER A 51 -8.25 -4.81 -25.19
C SER A 51 -7.18 -4.64 -24.11
N ILE A 52 -7.42 -3.73 -23.15
CA ILE A 52 -6.48 -3.36 -22.08
C ILE A 52 -7.20 -3.40 -20.74
N HIS A 53 -6.56 -4.04 -19.75
CA HIS A 53 -7.05 -4.14 -18.37
C HIS A 53 -6.28 -3.19 -17.47
N HIS A 54 -6.96 -2.31 -16.75
CA HIS A 54 -6.33 -1.32 -15.88
C HIS A 54 -6.46 -1.71 -14.41
N ILE A 55 -5.35 -1.67 -13.67
CA ILE A 55 -5.30 -1.94 -12.22
C ILE A 55 -4.68 -0.74 -11.52
N TYR A 56 -5.35 -0.24 -10.49
CA TYR A 56 -4.79 0.75 -9.57
C TYR A 56 -4.58 0.11 -8.21
N ILE A 57 -3.35 0.22 -7.69
CA ILE A 57 -2.94 -0.38 -6.42
C ILE A 57 -2.54 0.74 -5.47
N ASP A 58 -3.22 0.85 -4.33
CA ASP A 58 -2.93 1.84 -3.29
C ASP A 58 -2.42 1.15 -2.02
N ILE A 59 -1.17 1.41 -1.64
CA ILE A 59 -0.51 0.78 -0.49
C ILE A 59 -0.43 1.81 0.64
N GLY A 60 -1.21 1.57 1.72
CA GLY A 60 -1.34 2.50 2.83
C GLY A 60 -2.41 3.55 2.57
N CYS A 61 -3.61 3.13 2.15
CA CYS A 61 -4.68 4.07 1.77
C CYS A 61 -5.31 4.83 2.95
N PHE A 62 -4.92 4.52 4.18
CA PHE A 62 -5.45 5.14 5.38
C PHE A 62 -6.98 4.99 5.43
N ASN A 63 -7.72 6.09 5.35
CA ASN A 63 -9.18 6.11 5.37
C ASN A 63 -9.83 6.03 3.96
N GLY A 64 -9.04 5.86 2.90
CA GLY A 64 -9.51 5.74 1.51
C GLY A 64 -9.63 7.06 0.73
N GLU A 65 -9.21 8.20 1.29
CA GLU A 65 -9.26 9.51 0.62
C GLU A 65 -8.42 9.55 -0.67
N THR A 66 -7.26 8.89 -0.68
CA THR A 66 -6.40 8.75 -1.87
C THR A 66 -7.09 8.04 -3.03
N ILE A 67 -7.96 7.08 -2.72
CA ILE A 67 -8.78 6.37 -3.72
C ILE A 67 -9.87 7.28 -4.27
N GLU A 68 -10.55 8.06 -3.41
CA GLU A 68 -11.54 9.04 -3.87
C GLU A 68 -10.88 10.09 -4.80
N HIS A 69 -9.69 10.55 -4.43
CA HIS A 69 -8.89 11.47 -5.23
C HIS A 69 -8.53 10.87 -6.59
N PHE A 70 -8.05 9.62 -6.60
CA PHE A 70 -7.80 8.89 -7.85
C PHE A 70 -9.06 8.81 -8.73
N ILE A 71 -10.19 8.42 -8.16
CA ILE A 71 -11.46 8.30 -8.90
C ILE A 71 -11.89 9.64 -9.48
N HIS A 72 -11.73 10.74 -8.71
CA HIS A 72 -12.17 12.07 -9.12
C HIS A 72 -11.28 12.68 -10.23
N PHE A 73 -9.96 12.54 -10.10
CA PHE A 73 -9.01 13.27 -10.96
C PHE A 73 -8.48 12.46 -12.13
N ILE A 74 -8.57 11.12 -12.10
CA ILE A 74 -8.09 10.29 -13.20
C ILE A 74 -9.23 10.02 -14.19
N PRO A 75 -9.08 10.46 -15.47
CA PRO A 75 -10.06 10.18 -16.50
C PRO A 75 -10.29 8.68 -16.63
N ASN A 76 -11.55 8.29 -16.80
CA ASN A 76 -11.95 6.90 -16.99
C ASN A 76 -11.54 5.97 -15.83
N SER A 77 -11.38 6.51 -14.62
CA SER A 77 -11.05 5.76 -13.39
C SER A 77 -12.03 4.60 -13.11
N THR A 78 -13.28 4.67 -13.60
CA THR A 78 -14.29 3.60 -13.49
C THR A 78 -13.96 2.32 -14.28
N PHE A 79 -12.97 2.37 -15.18
CA PHE A 79 -12.44 1.20 -15.88
C PHE A 79 -11.34 0.46 -15.11
N TYR A 80 -10.83 1.04 -14.02
CA TYR A 80 -9.83 0.39 -13.19
C TYR A 80 -10.49 -0.62 -12.26
N ASP A 81 -9.79 -1.74 -12.05
CA ASP A 81 -9.92 -2.52 -10.83
C ASP A 81 -9.00 -1.89 -9.78
N ILE A 82 -9.57 -1.47 -8.65
CA ILE A 82 -8.84 -0.81 -7.58
C ILE A 82 -8.58 -1.84 -6.47
N ILE A 83 -7.31 -2.02 -6.11
CA ILE A 83 -6.88 -2.87 -5.00
C ILE A 83 -6.18 -1.97 -3.99
N THR A 84 -6.58 -2.04 -2.73
CA THR A 84 -5.96 -1.23 -1.69
C THR A 84 -5.58 -2.04 -0.47
N PHE A 85 -4.49 -1.64 0.17
CA PHE A 85 -3.96 -2.24 1.39
C PHE A 85 -4.03 -1.23 2.54
N GLU A 86 -4.67 -1.64 3.63
CA GLU A 86 -4.67 -0.89 4.89
C GLU A 86 -4.54 -1.86 6.07
N PRO A 87 -3.38 -1.93 6.72
CA PRO A 87 -3.16 -2.87 7.81
C PRO A 87 -3.80 -2.43 9.14
N ASP A 88 -3.98 -1.12 9.40
CA ASP A 88 -4.57 -0.65 10.64
C ASP A 88 -6.08 -0.99 10.68
N PRO A 89 -6.57 -1.73 11.68
CA PRO A 89 -7.97 -2.15 11.73
C PRO A 89 -8.97 -1.00 11.76
N ILE A 90 -8.64 0.14 12.39
CA ILE A 90 -9.55 1.29 12.47
C ILE A 90 -9.64 1.93 11.09
N ASN A 91 -8.50 2.20 10.46
CA ASN A 91 -8.44 2.79 9.12
C ASN A 91 -9.08 1.89 8.07
N TYR A 92 -8.85 0.58 8.15
CA TYR A 92 -9.47 -0.41 7.28
C TYR A 92 -11.00 -0.35 7.32
N GLN A 93 -11.59 -0.22 8.52
CA GLN A 93 -13.04 -0.07 8.67
C GLN A 93 -13.54 1.27 8.12
N LEU A 94 -12.81 2.35 8.36
CA LEU A 94 -13.13 3.66 7.78
C LEU A 94 -13.11 3.63 6.25
N CYS A 95 -12.09 2.98 5.67
CA CYS A 95 -11.96 2.79 4.22
C CYS A 95 -13.13 1.98 3.67
N LYS A 96 -13.50 0.86 4.32
CA LYS A 96 -14.70 0.08 3.97
C LYS A 96 -15.98 0.91 4.01
N GLN A 97 -16.18 1.71 5.06
CA GLN A 97 -17.38 2.52 5.21
C GLN A 97 -17.47 3.55 4.09
N ARG A 98 -16.38 4.28 3.83
CA ARG A 98 -16.31 5.31 2.78
C ARG A 98 -16.53 4.73 1.38
N LEU A 99 -15.88 3.62 1.06
CA LEU A 99 -15.91 3.03 -0.29
C LEU A 99 -17.15 2.17 -0.55
N LYS A 100 -18.04 1.99 0.44
CA LYS A 100 -19.39 1.40 0.28
C LYS A 100 -20.46 2.40 -0.16
N GLU A 101 -20.14 3.69 -0.22
CA GLU A 101 -21.10 4.73 -0.62
C GLU A 101 -21.64 4.50 -2.05
N LYS A 102 -22.88 4.92 -2.31
CA LYS A 102 -23.58 4.69 -3.59
C LYS A 102 -22.78 5.15 -4.81
N LYS A 103 -22.01 6.23 -4.70
CA LYS A 103 -21.15 6.75 -5.78
C LYS A 103 -20.08 5.76 -6.25
N TYR A 104 -19.75 4.74 -5.45
CA TYR A 104 -18.70 3.75 -5.75
C TYR A 104 -19.22 2.37 -6.15
N MET A 105 -20.54 2.13 -6.14
CA MET A 105 -21.13 0.80 -6.39
C MET A 105 -20.79 0.21 -7.77
N ASN A 106 -20.49 1.05 -8.76
CA ASN A 106 -20.15 0.59 -10.11
C ASN A 106 -18.64 0.33 -10.31
N ILE A 107 -17.80 0.69 -9.34
CA ILE A 107 -16.35 0.52 -9.39
C ILE A 107 -15.98 -0.77 -8.67
N ASN A 108 -15.04 -1.53 -9.23
CA ASN A 108 -14.53 -2.71 -8.57
C ASN A 108 -13.42 -2.30 -7.61
N ILE A 109 -13.71 -2.32 -6.31
CA ILE A 109 -12.77 -1.92 -5.25
C ILE A 109 -12.58 -3.09 -4.29
N ILE A 110 -11.33 -3.50 -4.10
CA ILE A 110 -10.92 -4.59 -3.22
C ILE A 110 -10.05 -4.01 -2.12
N ILE A 111 -10.45 -4.20 -0.86
CA ILE A 111 -9.75 -3.66 0.31
C ILE A 111 -9.17 -4.81 1.12
N LEU A 112 -7.85 -4.88 1.21
CA LEU A 112 -7.09 -5.92 1.89
C LEU A 112 -6.52 -5.40 3.21
N GLN A 113 -6.83 -6.09 4.31
CA GLN A 113 -6.26 -5.79 5.63
C GLN A 113 -4.94 -6.54 5.83
N LYS A 114 -3.92 -6.19 5.06
CA LYS A 114 -2.60 -6.84 5.07
C LYS A 114 -1.51 -5.79 5.02
N ILE A 115 -0.34 -6.13 5.57
CA ILE A 115 0.85 -5.30 5.37
C ILE A 115 1.51 -5.71 4.06
N VAL A 116 1.93 -4.72 3.29
CA VAL A 116 2.68 -4.93 2.05
C VAL A 116 4.18 -4.86 2.37
N TRP A 117 4.91 -5.94 2.11
CA TRP A 117 6.31 -6.05 2.53
C TRP A 117 7.18 -6.79 1.52
N ILE A 118 8.44 -7.01 1.89
CA ILE A 118 9.45 -7.66 1.03
C ILE A 118 9.44 -9.19 1.11
N ARG A 119 8.62 -9.79 1.99
CA ARG A 119 8.47 -11.23 2.14
C ARG A 119 7.19 -11.57 2.89
N ASP A 120 6.66 -12.77 2.67
CA ASP A 120 5.57 -13.34 3.44
C ASP A 120 6.08 -13.68 4.86
N GLU A 121 5.75 -12.85 5.83
CA GLU A 121 6.15 -13.06 7.22
C GLU A 121 5.18 -12.37 8.18
N GLN A 122 5.35 -12.60 9.49
CA GLN A 122 4.65 -11.83 10.50
C GLN A 122 5.53 -10.69 10.99
N ILE A 123 5.10 -9.44 10.78
CA ILE A 123 5.83 -8.25 11.20
C ILE A 123 5.10 -7.50 12.31
N TYR A 124 5.87 -6.81 13.14
CA TYR A 124 5.31 -5.91 14.14
C TYR A 124 4.94 -4.58 13.50
N PHE A 125 3.68 -4.22 13.67
CA PHE A 125 3.08 -2.99 13.18
C PHE A 125 2.63 -2.15 14.35
N GLN A 126 3.18 -0.96 14.46
CA GLN A 126 2.80 0.01 15.48
C GLN A 126 1.58 0.77 15.00
N THR A 127 0.51 0.76 15.80
CA THR A 127 -0.72 1.54 15.55
C THR A 127 -0.85 2.64 16.59
N GLU A 128 -1.08 3.90 16.20
CA GLU A 128 -1.37 4.99 17.14
C GLU A 128 -2.77 5.57 16.90
N GLN A 129 -3.80 4.80 17.27
CA GLN A 129 -5.21 5.19 17.09
C GLN A 129 -5.55 5.58 15.63
N GLY A 130 -5.02 4.80 14.68
CA GLY A 130 -5.15 5.06 13.25
C GLY A 130 -4.17 6.07 12.69
N ARG A 131 -3.51 6.91 13.50
CA ARG A 131 -2.51 7.87 13.03
C ARG A 131 -1.11 7.29 13.17
N LEU A 132 -0.18 7.79 12.35
CA LEU A 132 1.26 7.49 12.44
C LEU A 132 1.60 5.99 12.46
N SER A 133 0.72 5.15 11.91
CA SER A 133 0.92 3.71 11.89
C SER A 133 2.09 3.34 11.00
N ARG A 134 2.93 2.41 11.46
CA ARG A 134 4.21 2.11 10.80
C ARG A 134 4.72 0.71 11.10
N ILE A 135 5.60 0.22 10.23
CA ILE A 135 6.32 -1.03 10.44
C ILE A 135 7.43 -0.79 11.46
N ASN A 136 7.44 -1.59 12.52
CA ASN A 136 8.49 -1.56 13.54
C ASN A 136 9.60 -2.56 13.17
N MET A 137 10.72 -2.04 12.67
CA MET A 137 11.88 -2.85 12.30
C MET A 137 12.67 -3.38 13.51
N ASN A 138 12.48 -2.77 14.69
CA ASN A 138 13.20 -3.16 15.90
C ASN A 138 12.29 -3.98 16.82
N ALA A 139 12.39 -5.31 16.69
CA ALA A 139 11.64 -6.25 17.53
C ALA A 139 11.97 -6.12 19.04
N ASN A 140 13.06 -5.45 19.43
CA ASN A 140 13.38 -5.22 20.83
C ASN A 140 12.73 -3.94 21.39
N ALA A 141 12.23 -3.05 20.52
CA ALA A 141 11.54 -1.82 20.90
C ALA A 141 10.01 -1.99 20.84
N LEU A 142 9.51 -3.12 21.32
CA LEU A 142 8.07 -3.38 21.38
C LEU A 142 7.44 -2.48 22.43
N ASN A 143 6.73 -1.47 21.97
CA ASN A 143 5.78 -0.76 22.80
C ASN A 143 4.48 -1.57 22.94
N SER A 144 3.69 -1.26 23.97
CA SER A 144 2.39 -1.91 24.22
C SER A 144 1.39 -1.78 23.06
N ASN A 145 1.67 -0.91 22.08
CA ASN A 145 0.81 -0.61 20.94
C ASN A 145 1.25 -1.28 19.63
N SER A 146 2.27 -2.14 19.67
CA SER A 146 2.68 -2.95 18.52
C SER A 146 1.82 -4.20 18.42
N LYS A 147 1.27 -4.45 17.23
CA LYS A 147 0.52 -5.67 16.90
C LYS A 147 1.31 -6.49 15.89
N LYS A 148 1.30 -7.80 16.04
CA LYS A 148 1.86 -8.71 15.04
C LYS A 148 0.80 -8.92 13.95
N LEU A 149 1.14 -8.63 12.71
CA LEU A 149 0.25 -8.75 11.56
C LEU A 149 0.95 -9.52 10.44
N ASP A 150 0.16 -10.20 9.63
CA ASP A 150 0.69 -10.86 8.44
C ASP A 150 1.04 -9.83 7.37
N ALA A 151 2.25 -9.96 6.85
CA ALA A 151 2.72 -9.26 5.68
C ALA A 151 2.67 -10.17 4.45
N ILE A 152 2.47 -9.55 3.29
CA ILE A 152 2.59 -10.21 1.99
C ILE A 152 3.90 -9.79 1.32
N ASP A 153 4.56 -10.72 0.63
CA ASP A 153 5.59 -10.40 -0.35
C ASP A 153 4.94 -9.71 -1.54
N PHE A 154 5.08 -8.39 -1.62
CA PHE A 154 4.42 -7.60 -2.64
C PHE A 154 4.89 -7.94 -4.05
N SER A 155 6.19 -8.15 -4.23
CA SER A 155 6.75 -8.44 -5.54
C SER A 155 6.23 -9.78 -6.06
N SER A 156 6.30 -10.82 -5.23
CA SER A 156 5.76 -12.14 -5.56
C SER A 156 4.24 -12.10 -5.77
N TRP A 157 3.52 -11.29 -4.99
CA TRP A 157 2.07 -11.10 -5.15
C TRP A 157 1.72 -10.40 -6.47
N LEU A 158 2.49 -9.38 -6.88
CA LEU A 158 2.27 -8.63 -8.11
C LEU A 158 2.42 -9.53 -9.35
N VAL A 159 3.41 -10.43 -9.36
CA VAL A 159 3.59 -11.42 -10.43
C VAL A 159 2.36 -12.31 -10.58
N ARG A 160 1.75 -12.73 -9.47
CA ARG A 160 0.53 -13.56 -9.49
C ARG A 160 -0.70 -12.78 -9.97
N LEU A 161 -0.75 -11.48 -9.68
CA LEU A 161 -1.84 -10.60 -10.10
C LEU A 161 -1.79 -10.32 -11.61
N VAL A 162 -0.62 -9.98 -12.12
CA VAL A 162 -0.43 -9.53 -13.52
C VAL A 162 -0.23 -10.74 -14.43
N LYS A 163 -1.34 -11.38 -14.79
CA LYS A 163 -1.34 -12.60 -15.63
C LYS A 163 -1.25 -12.32 -17.14
N SER A 164 -1.54 -11.08 -17.59
CA SER A 164 -1.62 -10.72 -19.00
C SER A 164 -0.68 -9.57 -19.38
N LYS A 165 -0.13 -9.61 -20.59
CA LYS A 165 0.68 -8.51 -21.17
C LYS A 165 -0.14 -7.26 -21.46
N ASN A 166 -1.47 -7.39 -21.56
CA ASN A 166 -2.38 -6.27 -21.79
C ASN A 166 -2.90 -5.65 -20.49
N THR A 167 -2.24 -5.92 -19.36
CA THR A 167 -2.55 -5.29 -18.08
C THR A 167 -1.70 -4.04 -17.90
N LYS A 168 -2.35 -2.94 -17.51
CA LYS A 168 -1.73 -1.67 -17.17
C LYS A 168 -1.83 -1.43 -15.67
N VAL A 169 -0.70 -1.33 -14.99
CA VAL A 169 -0.63 -1.26 -13.53
C VAL A 169 -0.14 0.12 -13.10
N HIS A 170 -0.94 0.77 -12.26
CA HIS A 170 -0.57 1.99 -11.55
C HIS A 170 -0.49 1.68 -10.05
N ILE A 171 0.67 1.91 -9.45
CA ILE A 171 0.91 1.73 -8.01
C ILE A 171 1.12 3.08 -7.36
N LYS A 172 0.48 3.30 -6.21
CA LYS A 172 0.80 4.34 -5.25
C LYS A 172 1.22 3.71 -3.93
N ILE A 173 2.34 4.15 -3.37
CA ILE A 173 2.82 3.74 -2.05
C ILE A 173 2.86 4.93 -1.10
N SER A 174 2.24 4.76 0.06
CA SER A 174 2.17 5.75 1.13
C SER A 174 2.16 5.06 2.50
N MET A 175 3.08 4.12 2.71
CA MET A 175 3.18 3.36 3.95
C MET A 175 4.53 3.61 4.64
N PRO A 176 4.56 4.43 5.72
CA PRO A 176 5.78 4.86 6.37
C PRO A 176 6.71 3.71 6.77
N GLY A 177 7.92 3.74 6.20
CA GLY A 177 9.00 2.79 6.49
C GLY A 177 9.03 1.57 5.59
N ALA A 178 8.16 1.48 4.59
CA ALA A 178 8.16 0.38 3.61
C ALA A 178 8.56 0.81 2.20
N GLU A 179 8.47 2.10 1.89
CA GLU A 179 8.50 2.61 0.53
C GLU A 179 9.79 2.25 -0.21
N LEU A 180 10.94 2.48 0.43
CA LEU A 180 12.24 2.13 -0.13
C LEU A 180 12.46 0.62 -0.25
N PHE A 181 12.12 -0.12 0.81
CA PHE A 181 12.36 -1.57 0.85
C PHE A 181 11.55 -2.28 -0.23
N LEU A 182 10.30 -1.84 -0.45
CA LEU A 182 9.46 -2.34 -1.52
C LEU A 182 10.04 -2.01 -2.91
N LEU A 183 10.46 -0.76 -3.14
CA LEU A 183 11.07 -0.37 -4.41
C LEU A 183 12.34 -1.19 -4.70
N GLU A 184 13.24 -1.28 -3.74
CA GLU A 184 14.49 -2.05 -3.87
C GLU A 184 14.21 -3.53 -4.15
N LYS A 185 13.27 -4.13 -3.41
CA LYS A 185 12.84 -5.51 -3.65
C LYS A 185 12.29 -5.68 -5.07
N MET A 186 11.41 -4.79 -5.53
CA MET A 186 10.82 -4.87 -6.86
C MET A 186 11.84 -4.72 -7.99
N ILE A 187 12.89 -3.92 -7.80
CA ILE A 187 14.03 -3.81 -8.72
C ILE A 187 14.81 -5.12 -8.75
N ASN A 188 15.19 -5.63 -7.58
CA ASN A 188 15.99 -6.85 -7.45
C ASN A 188 15.28 -8.09 -8.01
N ASP A 189 13.96 -8.15 -7.88
CA ASP A 189 13.15 -9.26 -8.42
C ASP A 189 12.75 -9.06 -9.89
N ASP A 190 13.13 -7.95 -10.53
CA ASP A 190 12.70 -7.58 -11.89
C ASP A 190 11.15 -7.61 -12.06
N THR A 191 10.44 -7.09 -11.05
CA THR A 191 8.97 -6.98 -11.05
C THR A 191 8.48 -5.55 -11.24
N LEU A 192 9.37 -4.56 -11.07
CA LEU A 192 9.04 -3.16 -11.36
C LEU A 192 8.67 -2.95 -12.84
N ARG A 193 9.20 -3.76 -13.76
CA ARG A 193 8.80 -3.77 -15.19
C ARG A 193 7.34 -4.15 -15.45
N LEU A 194 6.63 -4.68 -14.45
CA LEU A 194 5.20 -4.98 -14.53
C LEU A 194 4.33 -3.74 -14.26
N VAL A 195 4.96 -2.60 -13.96
CA VAL A 195 4.31 -1.38 -13.51
C VAL A 195 4.49 -0.28 -14.54
N ASP A 196 3.38 0.28 -15.01
CA ASP A 196 3.37 1.40 -15.96
C ASP A 196 3.51 2.76 -15.26
N ARG A 197 3.02 2.88 -14.02
CA ARG A 197 3.13 4.11 -13.23
C ARG A 197 3.35 3.79 -11.77
N TYR A 198 4.37 4.39 -11.17
CA TYR A 198 4.77 4.13 -9.78
C TYR A 198 4.93 5.43 -8.99
N GLU A 199 4.10 5.63 -7.98
CA GLU A 199 4.10 6.84 -7.16
C GLU A 199 4.51 6.50 -5.72
N ILE A 200 5.48 7.24 -5.17
CA ILE A 200 5.84 7.15 -3.75
C ILE A 200 5.53 8.49 -3.07
N GLU A 201 4.77 8.43 -1.98
CA GLU A 201 4.61 9.54 -1.05
C GLU A 201 5.44 9.28 0.20
N TRP A 202 6.53 10.03 0.34
CA TRP A 202 7.45 9.86 1.46
C TRP A 202 7.02 10.67 2.66
N THR A 203 6.83 9.99 3.79
CA THR A 203 6.65 10.65 5.09
C THR A 203 7.98 10.61 5.83
N ASP A 204 8.65 11.76 5.97
CA ASP A 204 9.94 11.81 6.66
C ASP A 204 9.77 11.51 8.16
N ARG A 205 10.52 10.52 8.65
CA ARG A 205 10.45 9.99 10.02
C ARG A 205 10.80 11.03 11.08
N GLU A 206 11.68 11.96 10.76
CA GLU A 206 12.29 12.86 11.75
C GLU A 206 11.71 14.27 11.74
N ASN A 207 10.86 14.59 10.76
CA ASN A 207 10.43 15.96 10.55
C ASN A 207 8.96 16.01 10.16
N LEU A 208 8.06 15.68 11.11
CA LEU A 208 6.61 15.87 10.99
C LEU A 208 6.19 17.32 10.68
N ARG A 209 7.13 18.28 10.76
CA ARG A 209 6.93 19.69 10.41
C ARG A 209 7.17 19.99 8.93
N THR A 210 7.86 19.12 8.19
CA THR A 210 8.07 19.30 6.75
C THR A 210 6.97 18.57 5.97
N ARG A 211 6.47 19.19 4.91
CA ARG A 211 5.46 18.58 4.03
C ARG A 211 6.01 17.26 3.47
N PRO A 212 5.17 16.22 3.30
CA PRO A 212 5.59 14.96 2.71
C PRO A 212 6.23 15.23 1.34
N ILE A 213 7.38 14.60 1.10
CA ILE A 213 8.07 14.69 -0.18
C ILE A 213 7.43 13.66 -1.09
N ARG A 214 6.77 14.12 -2.15
CA ARG A 214 6.24 13.22 -3.17
C ARG A 214 7.30 12.99 -4.22
N LEU A 215 7.64 11.73 -4.44
CA LEU A 215 8.49 11.28 -5.53
C LEU A 215 7.59 10.56 -6.53
N TYR A 216 7.31 11.23 -7.63
CA TYR A 216 6.62 10.60 -8.76
C TYR A 216 7.68 9.94 -9.62
N ILE A 217 7.59 8.63 -9.80
CA ILE A 217 8.45 7.86 -10.70
C ILE A 217 7.56 7.41 -11.87
N GLN A 218 7.54 8.20 -12.94
CA GLN A 218 6.92 7.74 -14.17
C GLN A 218 7.94 6.87 -14.90
N LEU A 219 7.66 5.57 -14.93
CA LEU A 219 8.46 4.59 -15.63
C LEU A 219 8.05 4.60 -17.09
N MET A 220 8.95 5.03 -17.95
CA MET A 220 8.82 4.88 -19.39
C MET A 220 9.66 3.66 -19.77
N LEU A 221 9.00 2.51 -19.87
CA LEU A 221 9.60 1.32 -20.44
C LEU A 221 9.48 1.44 -21.97
N ASP A 222 10.60 1.57 -22.65
CA ASP A 222 10.67 1.44 -24.11
C ASP A 222 11.41 0.14 -24.50
N THR A 223 11.54 -0.12 -25.80
CA THR A 223 12.24 -1.32 -26.30
C THR A 223 13.76 -1.27 -26.08
N ASN A 224 14.31 -0.15 -25.62
CA ASN A 224 15.75 0.10 -25.52
C ASN A 224 16.26 0.15 -24.07
N GLY A 225 15.37 0.20 -23.08
CA GLY A 225 15.76 0.18 -21.68
C GLY A 225 14.72 0.74 -20.72
N PHE A 226 15.21 1.15 -19.55
CA PHE A 226 14.43 1.69 -18.46
C PHE A 226 14.70 3.18 -18.35
N ASP A 227 13.75 4.01 -18.80
CA ASP A 227 13.81 5.45 -18.58
C ASP A 227 12.91 5.82 -17.40
N CYS A 228 13.48 6.52 -16.43
CA CYS A 228 12.77 7.01 -15.25
C CYS A 228 12.68 8.53 -15.31
N LEU A 229 11.48 9.05 -15.44
CA LEU A 229 11.21 10.45 -15.19
C LEU A 229 10.78 10.60 -13.74
N TYR A 230 11.61 11.29 -12.94
CA TYR A 230 11.26 11.58 -11.56
C TYR A 230 10.97 13.05 -11.35
N TYR A 231 9.93 13.34 -10.55
CA TYR A 231 9.62 14.67 -10.08
C TYR A 231 9.60 14.67 -8.55
N THR A 232 10.37 15.58 -7.96
CA THR A 232 10.29 15.93 -6.55
C THR A 232 9.66 17.32 -6.42
N SER A 233 8.82 17.56 -5.43
CA SER A 233 8.44 18.94 -5.10
C SER A 233 9.71 19.76 -4.80
N LEU A 234 9.84 20.93 -5.43
CA LEU A 234 11.08 21.72 -5.64
C LEU A 234 11.89 22.14 -4.39
N ASP A 235 11.46 21.83 -3.17
CA ASP A 235 12.01 22.45 -1.96
C ASP A 235 13.12 21.64 -1.25
N ASP A 236 13.45 20.41 -1.66
CA ASP A 236 14.48 19.61 -0.95
C ASP A 236 15.45 18.85 -1.86
N THR A 237 16.45 19.56 -2.35
CA THR A 237 17.51 19.05 -3.24
C THR A 237 18.47 18.06 -2.57
N ARG A 238 18.53 18.00 -1.24
CA ARG A 238 19.55 17.21 -0.50
C ARG A 238 19.34 15.70 -0.58
N LYS A 239 18.09 15.22 -0.65
CA LYS A 239 17.79 13.77 -0.71
C LYS A 239 17.94 13.18 -2.11
N ILE A 240 17.78 14.00 -3.15
CA ILE A 240 17.99 13.60 -4.56
C ILE A 240 19.41 13.05 -4.76
N PHE A 241 20.41 13.68 -4.12
CA PHE A 241 21.80 13.23 -4.20
C PHE A 241 22.08 11.84 -3.61
N GLN A 242 21.29 11.38 -2.62
CA GLN A 242 21.48 10.03 -2.06
C GLN A 242 20.84 8.95 -2.94
N LEU A 243 19.67 9.23 -3.52
CA LEU A 243 18.99 8.34 -4.47
C LEU A 243 19.86 8.04 -5.70
N ASN A 244 20.51 9.05 -6.28
CA ASN A 244 21.42 8.88 -7.42
C ASN A 244 22.56 7.89 -7.09
N LYS A 245 23.15 7.96 -5.89
CA LYS A 245 24.21 7.03 -5.46
C LYS A 245 23.71 5.60 -5.28
N THR A 246 22.47 5.42 -4.84
CA THR A 246 21.85 4.09 -4.72
C THR A 246 21.67 3.46 -6.10
N PHE A 247 21.15 4.22 -7.07
CA PHE A 247 20.98 3.73 -8.44
C PHE A 247 22.32 3.46 -9.15
N GLU A 248 23.36 4.28 -8.94
CA GLU A 248 24.71 4.07 -9.48
C GLU A 248 25.37 2.75 -9.01
N ASN A 249 24.95 2.21 -7.87
CA ASN A 249 25.47 0.93 -7.37
C ASN A 249 24.69 -0.27 -7.91
N VAL A 250 23.40 -0.09 -8.22
CA VAL A 250 22.55 -1.12 -8.85
C VAL A 250 22.98 -1.36 -10.31
N THR A 251 23.37 -0.30 -11.03
CA THR A 251 23.79 -0.39 -12.44
C THR A 251 25.15 -1.05 -12.66
N LYS A 252 25.97 -1.25 -11.62
CA LYS A 252 27.30 -1.86 -11.75
C LYS A 252 27.29 -3.39 -11.80
N HIS A 253 26.18 -4.05 -11.44
CA HIS A 253 26.15 -5.50 -11.29
C HIS A 253 25.60 -6.28 -12.48
N HIS A 254 25.05 -5.62 -13.50
CA HIS A 254 24.58 -6.23 -14.74
C HIS A 254 24.90 -5.31 -15.92
N ASP A 255 25.08 -5.88 -17.12
CA ASP A 255 25.45 -5.20 -18.39
C ASP A 255 24.39 -4.19 -18.88
N TRP A 256 24.05 -3.20 -18.06
CA TRP A 256 23.17 -2.09 -18.43
C TRP A 256 24.05 -0.95 -18.95
N ARG A 257 24.15 -0.83 -20.28
CA ARG A 257 24.78 0.34 -20.92
C ARG A 257 23.86 1.53 -20.75
N THR A 258 24.27 2.48 -19.90
CA THR A 258 23.64 3.78 -19.75
C THR A 258 23.74 4.58 -21.05
N MET A 259 22.62 5.14 -21.50
CA MET A 259 22.65 6.22 -22.48
C MET A 259 23.25 7.45 -21.77
N SER A 260 24.43 7.83 -22.24
CA SER A 260 25.16 9.01 -21.84
C SER A 260 24.38 10.26 -22.24
N GLU A 261 23.64 10.88 -21.33
CA GLU A 261 23.24 12.29 -21.37
C GLU A 261 22.56 12.69 -20.06
N PHE A 262 23.33 12.67 -18.97
CA PHE A 262 22.99 13.37 -17.72
C PHE A 262 24.18 14.18 -17.22
N ASP A 263 24.86 14.86 -18.16
CA ASP A 263 25.76 15.95 -17.82
C ASP A 263 25.08 17.29 -18.12
N THR A 264 25.27 18.22 -17.19
CA THR A 264 25.05 19.68 -17.27
C THR A 264 23.73 20.23 -16.73
N TYR A 265 23.72 20.53 -15.42
CA TYR A 265 23.31 21.87 -14.94
C TYR A 265 24.06 22.19 -13.64
N ALA A 266 25.34 22.54 -13.78
CA ALA A 266 26.13 23.15 -12.71
C ALA A 266 26.73 24.45 -13.25
N HIS A 267 26.00 25.55 -13.12
CA HIS A 267 26.60 26.88 -13.23
C HIS A 267 25.94 27.89 -12.28
N TYR A 268 26.84 28.50 -11.49
CA TYR A 268 26.74 29.77 -10.76
C TYR A 268 25.84 29.85 -9.52
N VAL A 269 26.49 29.91 -8.34
CA VAL A 269 26.59 31.17 -7.57
C VAL A 269 27.99 31.25 -6.94
N GLN A 270 28.80 32.18 -7.43
CA GLN A 270 30.02 32.67 -6.76
C GLN A 270 29.61 33.27 -5.41
N ARG A 271 30.30 32.91 -4.33
CA ARG A 271 30.28 33.67 -3.08
C ARG A 271 30.84 35.07 -3.36
N PRO A 272 30.18 36.17 -2.98
CA PRO A 272 30.89 37.35 -2.56
C PRO A 272 31.24 37.20 -1.08
N ASP A 273 32.45 37.63 -0.80
CA ASP A 273 33.14 37.56 0.46
C ASP A 273 32.41 38.19 1.65
N VAL A 274 32.75 37.61 2.79
CA VAL A 274 32.73 38.26 4.10
C VAL A 274 33.59 39.50 4.00
N ASP A 275 33.04 40.67 4.31
CA ASP A 275 33.84 41.77 4.81
C ASP A 275 33.25 42.29 6.13
N HIS A 276 34.14 42.31 7.10
CA HIS A 276 34.02 42.90 8.43
C HIS A 276 33.85 44.42 8.33
N VAL A 277 32.91 44.99 9.10
CA VAL A 277 33.07 46.00 10.19
C VAL A 277 31.72 46.15 10.89
#